data_AF-A0A6P1YFZ0-F1
#
_entry.id   AF-A0A6P1YFZ0-F1
#
_cell.length_a   1.000
_cell.length_b   1.000
_cell.length_c   1.000
_cell.angle_alpha   90.00
_cell.angle_beta   90.00
_cell.angle_gamma   90.00
#
_symmetry.space_group_name_H-M   'P 1'
#
loop_
_entity.id
_entity.type
_entity.pdbx_description
1 polymer ?
#
loop_
_entity_poly.entity_id
_entity_poly.type
_entity_poly.pdbx_seq_one_letter_code
_entity_poly.pdbx_strand_id
1 'polypeptide(L)'
;MIEIDIPSYKQLKIKYVVLDYNGTLAVDGIISSATKQRLEKLSKKVKIYILTADTYGNVRENIKDVNVSLKIISQENGKIDKLNFIRELGAEHCIAVGNGNNDVLMLKEAQIGICIIGDEGCFTETIKNSDIIIKNINDCLDLLLNPNRLKATLRG
;
A
#
# COMPACT_ATOMS: atom_id res chain seq x y z
N MET A 1 -11.27 9.54 6.64
CA MET A 1 -10.14 8.98 7.40
C MET A 1 -10.54 7.60 7.91
N ILE A 2 -9.61 6.68 8.18
CA ILE A 2 -9.90 5.43 8.90
C ILE A 2 -9.40 5.60 10.34
N GLU A 3 -10.31 5.55 11.30
CA GLU A 3 -9.97 5.55 12.73
C GLU A 3 -10.38 4.22 13.34
N ILE A 4 -9.44 3.58 14.02
CA ILE A 4 -9.70 2.29 14.63
C ILE A 4 -8.85 2.10 15.88
N ASP A 5 -9.52 1.76 16.97
CA ASP A 5 -8.86 1.31 18.18
C ASP A 5 -8.70 -0.22 18.16
N ILE A 6 -7.45 -0.68 18.20
CA ILE A 6 -7.08 -2.09 18.18
C ILE A 6 -6.68 -2.49 19.62
N PRO A 7 -7.49 -3.31 20.32
CA PRO A 7 -7.22 -3.70 21.69
C PRO A 7 -5.82 -4.31 21.86
N SER A 8 -5.14 -3.90 22.93
CA SER A 8 -3.77 -4.29 23.30
C SER A 8 -2.66 -3.92 22.29
N TYR A 9 -2.99 -3.30 21.16
CA TYR A 9 -2.02 -2.97 20.12
C TYR A 9 -1.79 -1.45 20.01
N LYS A 10 -2.68 -0.72 19.33
CA LYS A 10 -2.62 0.76 19.19
C LYS A 10 -3.90 1.34 18.60
N GLN A 11 -4.11 2.63 18.83
CA GLN A 11 -5.10 3.44 18.11
C GLN A 11 -4.50 3.90 16.77
N LEU A 12 -5.18 3.57 15.67
CA LEU A 12 -4.81 4.01 14.33
C LEU A 12 -5.65 5.21 13.91
N LYS A 13 -4.99 6.22 13.31
CA LYS A 13 -5.63 7.37 12.66
C LYS A 13 -5.04 7.53 11.27
N ILE A 14 -5.55 6.73 10.34
CA ILE A 14 -5.01 6.59 8.99
C ILE A 14 -5.64 7.62 8.06
N LYS A 15 -4.80 8.48 7.52
CA LYS A 15 -5.15 9.48 6.52
C LYS A 15 -4.74 9.04 5.11
N TYR A 16 -3.65 8.28 5.03
CA TYR A 16 -3.00 7.95 3.78
C TYR A 16 -2.84 6.44 3.60
N VAL A 17 -3.11 5.98 2.38
CA VAL A 17 -2.73 4.64 1.92
C VAL A 17 -1.74 4.82 0.79
N VAL A 18 -0.55 4.28 0.95
CA VAL A 18 0.55 4.40 -0.01
C VAL A 18 0.84 3.03 -0.59
N LEU A 19 0.72 2.89 -1.91
CA LEU A 19 0.77 1.63 -2.62
C LEU A 19 1.94 1.64 -3.59
N ASP A 20 2.73 0.59 -3.58
CA ASP A 20 3.53 0.23 -4.75
C ASP A 20 2.63 -0.20 -5.93
N TYR A 21 3.18 -0.20 -7.15
CA TYR A 21 2.44 -0.51 -8.36
C TYR A 21 2.64 -1.95 -8.86
N ASN A 22 3.79 -2.30 -9.43
CA ASN A 22 4.03 -3.63 -10.04
C ASN A 22 4.38 -4.66 -8.98
N GLY A 23 3.79 -5.85 -9.02
CA GLY A 23 3.90 -6.83 -7.93
C GLY A 23 2.94 -6.57 -6.77
N THR A 24 2.28 -5.41 -6.76
CA THR A 24 1.37 -4.96 -5.70
C THR A 24 -0.03 -4.68 -6.25
N LEU A 25 -0.24 -3.53 -6.91
CA LEU A 25 -1.53 -3.15 -7.52
C LEU A 25 -1.79 -3.83 -8.87
N ALA A 26 -0.72 -4.07 -9.60
CA ALA A 26 -0.72 -4.56 -10.96
C ALA A 26 0.14 -5.82 -11.07
N VAL A 27 -0.29 -6.73 -11.95
CA VAL A 27 0.49 -7.89 -12.39
C VAL A 27 0.89 -7.64 -13.83
N ASP A 28 2.18 -7.77 -14.14
CA ASP A 28 2.74 -7.44 -15.46
C ASP A 28 2.37 -6.01 -15.93
N GLY A 29 2.27 -5.06 -14.99
CA GLY A 29 1.89 -3.67 -15.28
C GLY A 29 0.40 -3.43 -15.52
N ILE A 30 -0.46 -4.45 -15.41
CA ILE A 30 -1.90 -4.36 -15.64
C ILE A 30 -2.67 -4.40 -14.31
N ILE A 31 -3.51 -3.39 -14.10
CA ILE A 31 -4.42 -3.33 -12.95
C ILE A 31 -5.81 -3.86 -13.32
N SER A 32 -6.33 -4.77 -12.50
CA SER A 32 -7.66 -5.36 -12.73
C SER A 32 -8.79 -4.36 -12.49
N SER A 33 -9.93 -4.55 -13.17
CA SER A 33 -11.15 -3.75 -12.93
C SER A 33 -11.65 -3.88 -11.48
N ALA A 34 -11.52 -5.07 -10.89
CA ALA A 34 -11.87 -5.36 -9.51
C ALA A 34 -11.02 -4.54 -8.52
N THR A 35 -9.73 -4.37 -8.80
CA THR A 35 -8.82 -3.53 -8.01
C THR A 35 -9.23 -2.06 -8.12
N LYS A 36 -9.48 -1.55 -9.33
CA LYS A 36 -9.91 -0.15 -9.56
C LYS A 36 -11.19 0.19 -8.78
N GLN A 37 -12.19 -0.69 -8.83
CA GLN A 37 -13.45 -0.48 -8.10
C GLN A 37 -13.25 -0.38 -6.57
N ARG A 38 -12.32 -1.15 -6.01
CA ARG A 38 -11.99 -1.10 -4.58
C ARG A 38 -11.20 0.15 -4.21
N LEU A 39 -10.24 0.54 -5.05
CA LEU A 39 -9.51 1.80 -4.87
C LEU A 39 -10.47 3.00 -4.86
N GLU A 40 -11.47 3.01 -5.74
CA GLU A 40 -12.47 4.08 -5.77
C GLU A 40 -13.39 4.10 -4.54
N LYS A 41 -13.70 2.93 -3.96
CA LYS A 41 -14.41 2.88 -2.67
C LYS A 41 -13.52 3.36 -1.52
N LEU A 42 -12.23 3.02 -1.57
CA LEU A 42 -11.27 3.36 -0.53
C LEU A 42 -10.89 4.85 -0.55
N SER A 43 -10.82 5.47 -1.74
CA SER A 43 -10.47 6.89 -1.93
C SER A 43 -11.48 7.84 -1.25
N LYS A 44 -12.73 7.39 -1.08
CA LYS A 44 -13.77 8.10 -0.32
C LYS A 44 -13.50 8.15 1.18
N LYS A 45 -12.62 7.27 1.69
CA LYS A 45 -12.25 7.18 3.11
C LYS A 45 -10.85 7.74 3.38
N VAL A 46 -9.89 7.60 2.49
CA VAL A 46 -8.49 7.99 2.71
C VAL A 46 -7.89 8.54 1.43
N LYS A 47 -6.84 9.35 1.53
CA LYS A 47 -6.11 9.78 0.34
C LYS A 47 -5.15 8.66 -0.06
N ILE A 48 -5.21 8.27 -1.32
CA ILE A 48 -4.44 7.16 -1.86
C ILE A 48 -3.29 7.71 -2.70
N TYR A 49 -2.09 7.20 -2.47
CA TYR A 49 -0.90 7.48 -3.26
C TYR A 49 -0.37 6.21 -3.90
N ILE A 50 0.01 6.29 -5.17
CA ILE A 50 0.69 5.23 -5.90
C ILE A 50 2.13 5.69 -6.17
N LEU A 51 3.10 4.89 -5.71
CA LEU A 51 4.52 5.12 -5.91
C LEU A 51 5.05 4.11 -6.92
N THR A 52 5.65 4.60 -8.01
CA THR A 52 6.21 3.73 -9.04
C THR A 52 7.31 4.42 -9.82
N ALA A 53 8.27 3.64 -10.30
CA ALA A 53 9.24 4.12 -11.28
C ALA A 53 8.68 4.16 -12.72
N ASP A 54 7.41 3.74 -12.90
CA ASP A 54 6.68 3.71 -14.18
C ASP A 54 7.47 3.04 -15.31
N THR A 55 8.04 1.87 -15.01
CA THR A 55 8.92 1.14 -15.93
C THR A 55 8.27 0.84 -17.30
N TYR A 56 6.95 0.65 -17.32
CA TYR A 56 6.18 0.37 -18.55
C TYR A 56 5.57 1.64 -19.19
N GLY A 57 5.69 2.82 -18.56
CA GLY A 57 5.15 4.08 -19.07
C GLY A 57 3.62 4.14 -19.17
N ASN A 58 2.91 3.21 -18.52
CA ASN A 58 1.47 3.00 -18.70
C ASN A 58 0.65 3.30 -17.44
N VAL A 59 1.30 3.67 -16.32
CA VAL A 59 0.60 3.81 -15.03
C VAL A 59 -0.51 4.87 -15.10
N ARG A 60 -0.26 5.99 -15.77
CA ARG A 60 -1.22 7.11 -15.87
C ARG A 60 -2.50 6.69 -16.56
N GLU A 61 -2.40 5.95 -17.66
CA GLU A 61 -3.55 5.44 -18.40
C GLU A 61 -4.32 4.41 -17.56
N ASN A 62 -3.59 3.55 -16.86
CA ASN A 62 -4.16 2.51 -16.01
C ASN A 62 -5.00 3.06 -14.84
N ILE A 63 -4.65 4.23 -14.29
CA ILE A 63 -5.30 4.80 -13.11
C ILE A 63 -6.18 6.02 -13.42
N LYS A 64 -6.34 6.41 -14.69
CA LYS A 64 -7.02 7.64 -15.10
C LYS A 64 -8.45 7.80 -14.54
N ASP A 65 -9.14 6.67 -14.34
CA ASP A 65 -10.54 6.63 -13.88
C ASP A 65 -10.66 6.30 -12.39
N VAL A 66 -9.57 6.45 -11.62
CA VAL A 66 -9.54 6.14 -10.18
C VAL A 66 -9.05 7.37 -9.42
N ASN A 67 -9.75 7.76 -8.36
CA ASN A 67 -9.36 8.91 -7.54
C ASN A 67 -8.13 8.60 -6.66
N VAL A 68 -6.94 8.64 -7.25
CA VAL A 68 -5.64 8.38 -6.62
C VAL A 68 -4.61 9.43 -7.04
N SER A 69 -3.60 9.67 -6.20
CA SER A 69 -2.46 10.53 -6.52
C SER A 69 -1.27 9.68 -6.96
N LEU A 70 -0.67 10.00 -8.11
CA LEU A 70 0.52 9.33 -8.61
C LEU A 70 1.79 10.12 -8.24
N LYS A 71 2.80 9.43 -7.72
CA LYS A 71 4.14 9.96 -7.53
C LYS A 71 5.14 9.05 -8.24
N ILE A 72 5.80 9.61 -9.26
CA ILE A 72 6.90 8.95 -9.94
C ILE A 72 8.14 9.04 -9.04
N ILE A 73 8.79 7.90 -8.82
CA ILE A 73 10.04 7.79 -8.06
C ILE A 73 11.20 7.45 -8.99
N SER A 74 12.43 7.65 -8.54
CA SER A 74 13.61 7.28 -9.31
C SER A 74 13.77 5.76 -9.42
N GLN A 75 14.35 5.30 -10.53
CA GLN A 75 14.71 3.89 -10.71
C GLN A 75 15.88 3.48 -9.81
N GLU A 76 16.88 4.36 -9.64
CA GLU A 76 18.10 4.07 -8.88
C GLU A 76 17.88 4.17 -7.36
N ASN A 77 17.12 5.17 -6.89
CA ASN A 77 16.94 5.47 -5.47
C ASN A 77 15.50 5.21 -4.98
N GLY A 78 14.71 4.44 -5.72
CA GLY A 78 13.28 4.23 -5.42
C GLY A 78 12.99 3.78 -3.99
N LYS A 79 13.90 3.02 -3.37
CA LYS A 79 13.80 2.62 -1.95
C LYS A 79 13.82 3.83 -1.00
N ILE A 80 14.73 4.77 -1.22
CA ILE A 80 14.88 5.97 -0.39
C ILE A 80 13.78 6.97 -0.71
N ASP A 81 13.39 7.12 -1.97
CA ASP A 81 12.29 7.99 -2.37
C ASP A 81 10.97 7.57 -1.70
N LYS A 82 10.66 6.27 -1.68
CA LYS A 82 9.48 5.73 -1.00
C LYS A 82 9.50 6.00 0.51
N LEU A 83 10.66 5.80 1.17
CA LEU A 83 10.83 6.11 2.59
C LEU A 83 10.61 7.60 2.89
N ASN A 84 11.26 8.48 2.13
CA ASN A 84 11.14 9.92 2.31
C ASN A 84 9.69 10.39 2.11
N PHE A 85 8.98 9.78 1.17
CA PHE A 85 7.57 10.10 0.92
C PHE A 85 6.66 9.70 2.09
N ILE A 86 6.86 8.53 2.70
CA ILE A 86 6.13 8.14 3.92
C ILE A 86 6.38 9.15 5.05
N ARG A 87 7.63 9.59 5.23
CA ARG A 87 7.99 10.59 6.24
C ARG A 87 7.37 11.95 5.97
N GLU A 88 7.35 12.40 4.72
CA GLU A 88 6.72 13.66 4.31
C GLU A 88 5.23 13.70 4.65
N LEU A 89 4.53 12.56 4.51
CA LEU A 89 3.12 12.44 4.84
C LEU A 89 2.83 12.34 6.35
N GLY A 90 3.84 12.07 7.18
CA GLY A 90 3.67 11.63 8.56
C GLY A 90 3.44 10.12 8.61
N ALA A 91 4.47 9.38 8.96
CA ALA A 91 4.48 7.92 8.91
C ALA A 91 3.39 7.29 9.81
N GLU A 92 3.12 7.91 10.95
CA GLU A 92 2.08 7.57 11.92
C GLU A 92 0.64 7.73 11.37
N HIS A 93 0.47 8.26 10.16
CA HIS A 93 -0.82 8.39 9.48
C HIS A 93 -0.94 7.53 8.22
N CYS A 94 0.08 6.70 7.95
CA CYS A 94 0.21 5.94 6.72
C CYS A 94 -0.02 4.44 6.94
N ILE A 95 -0.77 3.84 6.03
CA ILE A 95 -0.62 2.41 5.71
C ILE A 95 0.18 2.32 4.42
N ALA A 96 1.27 1.56 4.42
CA ALA A 96 2.08 1.31 3.24
C ALA A 96 1.92 -0.14 2.77
N VAL A 97 1.79 -0.34 1.47
CA VAL A 97 1.53 -1.66 0.86
C VAL A 97 2.51 -1.88 -0.29
N GLY A 98 3.18 -3.03 -0.28
CA GLY A 98 4.20 -3.35 -1.28
C GLY A 98 4.58 -4.83 -1.29
N ASN A 99 5.44 -5.22 -2.22
CA ASN A 99 5.95 -6.60 -2.32
C ASN A 99 7.48 -6.66 -2.54
N GLY A 100 8.08 -5.60 -3.10
CA GLY A 100 9.41 -5.61 -3.67
C GLY A 100 10.51 -5.18 -2.69
N ASN A 101 11.77 -5.37 -3.10
CA ASN A 101 12.93 -4.94 -2.33
C ASN A 101 12.94 -3.42 -2.07
N ASN A 102 12.43 -2.61 -3.01
CA ASN A 102 12.32 -1.16 -2.85
C ASN A 102 11.25 -0.74 -1.83
N ASP A 103 10.39 -1.64 -1.37
CA ASP A 103 9.30 -1.35 -0.42
C ASP A 103 9.70 -1.53 1.05
N VAL A 104 10.78 -2.26 1.32
CA VAL A 104 11.18 -2.67 2.68
C VAL A 104 11.17 -1.49 3.66
N LEU A 105 11.75 -0.35 3.27
CA LEU A 105 11.87 0.79 4.17
C LEU A 105 10.54 1.52 4.37
N MET A 106 9.72 1.65 3.32
CA MET A 106 8.43 2.34 3.43
C MET A 106 7.44 1.55 4.29
N LEU A 107 7.44 0.21 4.16
CA LEU A 107 6.59 -0.68 4.95
C LEU A 107 6.99 -0.66 6.42
N LYS A 108 8.29 -0.70 6.70
CA LYS A 108 8.82 -0.66 8.06
C LYS A 108 8.55 0.66 8.78
N GLU A 109 8.58 1.76 8.05
CA GLU A 109 8.42 3.11 8.62
C GLU A 109 6.95 3.45 8.88
N ALA A 110 6.04 3.01 8.01
CA ALA A 110 4.61 3.34 8.09
C ALA A 110 3.95 2.86 9.40
N GLN A 111 2.82 3.47 9.77
CA GLN A 111 2.07 3.03 10.96
C GLN A 111 1.66 1.57 10.85
N ILE A 112 1.28 1.10 9.65
CA ILE A 112 1.10 -0.31 9.33
C ILE A 112 1.74 -0.58 7.95
N GLY A 113 2.70 -1.50 7.91
CA GLY A 113 3.26 -2.06 6.69
C GLY A 113 2.55 -3.35 6.29
N ILE A 114 2.09 -3.45 5.05
CA ILE A 114 1.42 -4.65 4.51
C ILE A 114 2.23 -5.19 3.34
N CYS A 115 2.69 -6.43 3.44
CA CYS A 115 3.32 -7.14 2.34
C CYS A 115 2.28 -7.92 1.53
N ILE A 116 2.29 -7.75 0.21
CA ILE A 116 1.50 -8.57 -0.73
C ILE A 116 2.40 -9.70 -1.25
N ILE A 117 1.94 -10.95 -1.14
CA ILE A 117 2.65 -12.10 -1.72
C ILE A 117 2.57 -12.03 -3.24
N GLY A 118 1.36 -11.79 -3.78
CA GLY A 118 1.12 -11.59 -5.20
C GLY A 118 1.38 -12.82 -6.06
N ASP A 119 1.20 -12.66 -7.37
CA ASP A 119 1.47 -13.71 -8.36
C ASP A 119 2.91 -13.62 -8.92
N GLU A 120 3.58 -12.49 -8.72
CA GLU A 120 4.98 -12.23 -9.13
C GLU A 120 6.00 -12.58 -8.03
N GLY A 121 5.53 -13.12 -6.91
CA GLY A 121 6.32 -13.33 -5.70
C GLY A 121 6.56 -12.04 -4.91
N CYS A 122 7.23 -12.18 -3.76
CA CYS A 122 7.57 -11.06 -2.90
C CYS A 122 8.98 -11.22 -2.33
N PHE A 123 9.63 -10.08 -2.04
CA PHE A 123 10.98 -10.08 -1.50
C PHE A 123 10.96 -10.49 -0.03
N THR A 124 11.87 -11.40 0.33
CA THR A 124 11.88 -12.04 1.66
C THR A 124 12.05 -11.04 2.81
N GLU A 125 12.83 -9.98 2.62
CA GLU A 125 12.97 -8.95 3.65
C GLU A 125 11.74 -8.04 3.74
N THR A 126 10.96 -7.89 2.67
CA THR A 126 9.69 -7.13 2.70
C THR A 126 8.67 -7.85 3.57
N ILE A 127 8.62 -9.18 3.48
CA ILE A 127 7.81 -10.01 4.39
C ILE A 127 8.23 -9.77 5.85
N LYS A 128 9.54 -9.89 6.16
CA LYS A 128 10.06 -9.78 7.53
C LYS A 128 9.91 -8.39 8.14
N ASN A 129 9.82 -7.35 7.32
CA ASN A 129 9.69 -5.95 7.77
C ASN A 129 8.27 -5.39 7.54
N SER A 130 7.26 -6.26 7.52
CA SER A 130 5.84 -5.88 7.45
C SER A 130 5.08 -6.34 8.70
N ASP A 131 3.99 -5.65 9.04
CA ASP A 131 3.09 -6.02 10.15
C ASP A 131 2.09 -7.10 9.73
N ILE A 132 1.65 -7.07 8.46
CA ILE A 132 0.66 -8.00 7.91
C ILE A 132 1.14 -8.51 6.56
N ILE A 133 0.96 -9.81 6.34
CA ILE A 133 1.18 -10.46 5.03
C ILE A 133 -0.17 -10.87 4.45
N ILE A 134 -0.44 -10.50 3.21
CA ILE A 134 -1.69 -10.79 2.51
C ILE A 134 -1.39 -11.46 1.17
N LYS A 135 -2.27 -12.40 0.78
CA LYS A 135 -2.12 -13.16 -0.47
C LYS A 135 -2.15 -12.26 -1.72
N ASN A 136 -3.17 -11.43 -1.87
CA ASN A 136 -3.36 -10.58 -3.06
C ASN A 136 -3.93 -9.20 -2.69
N ILE A 137 -3.84 -8.27 -3.64
CA ILE A 137 -4.25 -6.88 -3.44
C ILE A 137 -5.75 -6.68 -3.19
N ASN A 138 -6.62 -7.49 -3.79
CA ASN A 138 -8.06 -7.33 -3.57
C ASN A 138 -8.43 -7.66 -2.12
N ASP A 139 -7.82 -8.68 -1.53
CA ASP A 139 -7.98 -9.02 -0.11
C ASP A 139 -7.45 -7.91 0.80
N CYS A 140 -6.33 -7.28 0.42
CA CYS A 140 -5.77 -6.14 1.14
C CYS A 140 -6.73 -4.94 1.12
N LEU A 141 -7.23 -4.56 -0.05
CA LEU A 141 -8.17 -3.45 -0.17
C LEU A 141 -9.49 -3.75 0.58
N ASP A 142 -9.98 -5.00 0.55
CA ASP A 142 -11.15 -5.42 1.33
C ASP A 142 -10.89 -5.38 2.85
N LEU A 143 -9.67 -5.67 3.29
CA LEU A 143 -9.23 -5.48 4.68
C LEU A 143 -9.25 -4.00 5.10
N LEU A 144 -8.84 -3.08 4.22
CA LEU A 144 -8.91 -1.63 4.49
C LEU A 144 -10.34 -1.08 4.43
N LEU A 145 -11.19 -1.63 3.56
CA LEU A 145 -12.60 -1.25 3.45
C LEU A 145 -13.42 -1.73 4.65
N ASN A 146 -13.03 -2.84 5.28
CA ASN A 146 -13.62 -3.41 6.49
C ASN A 146 -12.60 -3.47 7.65
N PRO A 147 -12.38 -2.35 8.37
CA PRO A 147 -11.32 -2.22 9.36
C PRO A 147 -11.42 -3.22 10.54
N ASN A 148 -12.56 -3.88 10.78
CA ASN A 148 -12.63 -4.97 11.77
C ASN A 148 -11.65 -6.11 11.48
N ARG A 149 -11.28 -6.31 10.20
CA ARG A 149 -10.24 -7.27 9.81
C ARG A 149 -8.86 -6.87 10.35
N LEU A 150 -8.52 -5.58 10.39
CA LEU A 150 -7.30 -5.09 11.04
C LEU A 150 -7.28 -5.45 12.52
N LYS A 151 -8.40 -5.26 13.24
CA LYS A 151 -8.49 -5.65 14.66
C LYS A 151 -8.25 -7.14 14.85
N ALA A 152 -8.90 -7.96 14.03
CA ALA A 152 -8.80 -9.41 14.14
C ALA A 152 -7.37 -9.91 13.94
N THR A 153 -6.62 -9.29 13.03
CA THR A 153 -5.22 -9.64 12.72
C THR A 153 -4.22 -9.14 13.76
N LEU A 154 -4.40 -7.90 14.26
CA LEU A 154 -3.35 -7.19 15.02
C LEU A 154 -3.57 -7.13 16.53
N ARG A 155 -4.77 -7.45 17.04
CA ARG A 155 -5.01 -7.46 18.50
C ARG A 155 -4.09 -8.46 19.19
N GLY A 156 -3.60 -8.09 20.36
CA GLY A 156 -2.64 -8.87 21.15
C GLY A 156 -1.73 -7.93 21.91
#